data_AF-A0A0B7KJC5-F1
#
_entry.id   AF-A0A0B7KJC5-F1
#
_cell.length_a   1.000
_cell.length_b   1.000
_cell.length_c   1.000
_cell.angle_alpha   90.00
_cell.angle_beta   90.00
_cell.angle_gamma   90.00
#
_symmetry.space_group_name_H-M   'P 1'
#
loop_
_entity.id
_entity.type
_entity.pdbx_description
1 polymer ?
#
loop_
_entity_poly.entity_id
_entity_poly.type
_entity_poly.pdbx_seq_one_letter_code
_entity_poly.pdbx_strand_id
1 'polypeptide(L)' 'MKPLITWYMDGNQFHKVTGSRLGSPNVWAALTQSSLYIIFNAPVGGDWSNTLDCYGSRMEVAYVAHYKSI' A
#
# COMPACT_ATOMS: atom_id res chain seq x y z
N MET A 1 -19.95 -0.59 -10.77
CA MET A 1 -18.81 0.37 -10.74
C MET A 1 -17.52 -0.42 -10.86
N LYS A 2 -16.53 0.00 -11.67
CA LYS A 2 -15.23 -0.69 -11.70
C LYS A 2 -14.42 -0.26 -10.47
N PRO A 3 -13.82 -1.19 -9.69
CA PRO A 3 -13.01 -0.80 -8.56
C PRO A 3 -11.82 0.05 -9.04
N LEU A 4 -11.32 0.92 -8.15
CA LEU A 4 -10.14 1.74 -8.33
C LEU A 4 -9.37 1.78 -7.01
N ILE A 5 -8.05 1.89 -7.09
CA ILE A 5 -7.19 2.09 -5.92
C ILE A 5 -6.55 3.46 -6.07
N THR A 6 -6.64 4.26 -5.01
CA THR A 6 -6.14 5.63 -4.96
C THR A 6 -5.25 5.77 -3.74
N TRP A 7 -4.07 6.37 -3.92
CA TRP A 7 -3.11 6.63 -2.86
C TRP A 7 -3.01 8.13 -2.62
N TYR A 8 -3.00 8.48 -1.33
CA TYR A 8 -2.90 9.84 -0.84
C TYR A 8 -1.66 9.96 0.04
N MET A 9 -1.01 11.12 0.01
CA MET A 9 0.07 11.52 0.90
C MET A 9 -0.28 12.92 1.40
N ASP A 10 -0.31 13.11 2.72
CA ASP A 10 -0.68 14.38 3.37
C ASP A 10 -2.00 14.98 2.85
N GLY A 11 -3.00 14.13 2.64
CA GLY A 11 -4.32 14.51 2.11
C GLY A 11 -4.37 14.74 0.60
N ASN A 12 -3.25 14.74 -0.11
CA ASN A 12 -3.17 14.98 -1.55
C ASN A 12 -3.10 13.67 -2.34
N GLN A 13 -3.92 13.53 -3.38
CA GLN A 13 -3.86 12.38 -4.27
C GLN A 13 -2.58 12.43 -5.12
N PHE A 14 -1.69 11.44 -4.98
CA PHE A 14 -0.47 11.36 -5.80
C PHE A 14 -0.47 10.16 -6.76
N HIS A 15 -1.33 9.15 -6.54
CA HIS A 15 -1.41 8.00 -7.44
C HIS A 15 -2.82 7.42 -7.55
N LYS A 16 -3.17 6.88 -8.73
CA LYS A 16 -4.43 6.21 -9.00
C LYS A 16 -4.25 5.11 -10.04
N VAL A 17 -4.87 3.96 -9.81
CA VAL A 17 -4.87 2.81 -10.73
C VAL A 17 -6.29 2.28 -10.94
N THR A 18 -6.59 1.94 -12.19
CA THR A 18 -7.81 1.23 -12.59
C THR A 18 -7.43 -0.16 -13.11
N GLY A 19 -8.34 -1.13 -13.00
CA GLY A 19 -8.07 -2.50 -13.47
C GLY A 19 -7.73 -2.59 -14.96
N SER A 20 -8.24 -1.67 -15.80
CA SER A 20 -7.89 -1.61 -17.23
C SER A 20 -6.43 -1.25 -17.48
N ARG A 21 -5.76 -0.54 -16.56
CA ARG A 21 -4.34 -0.20 -16.68
C ARG A 21 -3.43 -1.42 -16.53
N LEU A 22 -3.86 -2.43 -15.77
CA LEU A 22 -3.06 -3.63 -15.49
C LEU A 22 -3.15 -4.69 -16.60
N GLY A 23 -4.17 -4.64 -17.48
CA GLY A 23 -4.35 -5.61 -18.56
C GLY A 23 -4.64 -7.05 -18.11
N SER A 24 -4.73 -7.32 -16.79
CA SER A 24 -4.97 -8.65 -16.22
C SER A 24 -6.15 -8.63 -15.26
N PRO A 25 -7.34 -9.10 -15.70
CA PRO A 25 -8.54 -9.13 -14.86
C PRO A 25 -8.39 -10.00 -13.60
N ASN A 26 -7.67 -11.12 -13.70
CA ASN A 26 -7.48 -12.03 -12.57
C ASN A 26 -6.62 -11.41 -11.46
N VAL A 27 -5.55 -10.71 -11.83
CA VAL A 27 -4.73 -9.95 -10.88
C VAL A 27 -5.54 -8.83 -10.23
N TRP A 28 -6.36 -8.12 -11.02
CA TRP A 28 -7.22 -7.08 -10.48
C TRP A 28 -8.26 -7.60 -9.49
N ALA A 29 -8.85 -8.76 -9.76
CA ALA A 29 -9.78 -9.41 -8.86
C ALA A 29 -9.10 -9.77 -7.52
N ALA A 30 -7.89 -10.36 -7.56
CA ALA A 30 -7.15 -10.70 -6.34
C ALA A 30 -6.84 -9.47 -5.45
N LEU A 31 -6.61 -8.30 -6.05
CA LEU A 31 -6.34 -7.06 -5.33
C LEU A 31 -7.59 -6.37 -4.76
N THR A 32 -8.76 -6.54 -5.39
CA THR A 32 -9.96 -5.72 -5.11
C THR A 32 -11.16 -6.50 -4.61
N GLN A 33 -11.14 -7.83 -4.71
CA GLN A 33 -12.23 -8.74 -4.33
C GLN A 33 -11.79 -9.73 -3.24
N SER A 34 -10.81 -9.33 -2.43
CA SER A 34 -10.31 -10.11 -1.30
C SER A 34 -10.20 -9.23 -0.06
N SER A 35 -10.38 -9.83 1.11
CA SER A 35 -10.03 -9.18 2.38
C SER A 35 -8.51 -9.21 2.55
N LEU A 36 -7.92 -8.07 2.86
CA LEU A 36 -6.48 -7.90 3.05
C LEU A 36 -6.16 -7.51 4.49
N TYR A 37 -4.91 -7.78 4.91
CA TYR A 37 -4.38 -7.36 6.20
C TYR A 37 -3.46 -6.16 6.03
N ILE A 38 -3.45 -5.27 7.03
CA ILE A 38 -2.46 -4.20 7.11
C ILE A 38 -1.23 -4.76 7.82
N ILE A 39 -0.06 -4.67 7.19
CA ILE A 39 1.22 -5.12 7.74
C ILE A 39 2.16 -3.91 7.78
N PHE A 40 2.73 -3.66 8.95
CA PHE A 40 3.82 -2.71 9.13
C PHE A 40 5.09 -3.48 9.47
N ASN A 41 6.15 -3.27 8.70
CA ASN A 41 7.44 -3.91 8.93
C ASN A 41 8.58 -3.00 8.47
N ALA A 42 9.73 -3.11 9.11
CA ALA A 42 10.99 -2.48 8.69
C ALA A 42 11.96 -3.59 8.25
N PRO A 43 11.85 -4.09 7.00
CA PRO A 43 12.69 -5.18 6.53
C PRO A 43 14.16 -4.72 6.38
N VAL A 44 15.08 -5.63 6.67
CA VAL A 44 16.53 -5.40 6.55
C VAL A 44 17.11 -6.43 5.55
N GLY A 45 17.85 -5.97 4.55
CA GLY A 45 18.49 -6.82 3.52
C GLY A 45 17.72 -6.87 2.19
N GLY A 46 18.01 -7.90 1.39
CA GLY A 46 17.46 -8.10 0.03
C GLY A 46 18.33 -7.48 -1.07
N ASP A 47 17.86 -7.57 -2.32
CA ASP A 47 18.62 -7.10 -3.50
C ASP A 47 18.55 -5.57 -3.69
N TRP A 48 17.83 -4.86 -2.81
CA TRP A 48 17.60 -3.42 -2.91
C TRP A 48 18.41 -2.66 -1.85
N SER A 49 19.71 -2.48 -2.15
CA SER A 49 20.70 -1.63 -1.43
C SER A 49 21.09 -2.01 0.01
N ASN A 50 22.16 -1.39 0.51
CA ASN A 50 22.74 -1.64 1.84
C ASN A 50 21.89 -0.96 2.93
N THR A 51 21.61 -1.70 4.00
CA THR A 51 20.90 -1.19 5.17
C THR A 51 21.85 -0.48 6.13
N LEU A 52 21.39 0.62 6.74
CA LEU A 52 22.13 1.35 7.76
C LEU A 52 21.43 1.17 9.10
N ASP A 53 22.18 0.75 10.11
CA ASP A 53 21.73 0.68 11.49
C ASP A 53 21.83 2.05 12.16
N CYS A 54 20.79 2.46 12.86
CA CYS A 54 20.82 3.59 13.80
C CYS A 54 19.49 3.64 14.56
N TYR A 55 19.45 4.39 15.67
CA TYR A 55 18.20 4.77 16.34
C TYR A 55 17.20 5.44 15.37
N GLY A 56 17.71 6.18 14.36
CA GLY A 56 16.90 6.81 13.32
C GLY A 56 16.29 5.86 12.28
N SER A 57 16.69 4.59 12.25
CA SER A 57 16.20 3.60 11.26
C SER A 57 14.91 2.89 11.70
N ARG A 58 14.20 3.43 12.70
CA ARG A 58 12.96 2.86 13.24
C ARG A 58 11.74 3.38 12.50
N MET A 59 10.74 2.53 12.39
CA MET A 59 9.40 2.95 11.98
C MET A 59 8.58 3.30 13.21
N GLU A 60 8.06 4.52 13.25
CA GLU A 60 7.12 4.98 14.26
C GLU A 60 5.75 5.23 13.60
N VAL A 61 4.72 4.60 14.15
CA VAL A 61 3.34 4.71 13.64
C VAL A 61 2.46 5.19 14.78
N ALA A 62 2.03 6.45 14.72
CA ALA A 62 1.18 7.04 15.74
C ALA A 62 -0.22 6.42 15.76
N TYR A 63 -0.81 6.16 14.57
CA TYR A 63 -2.09 5.49 14.44
C TYR A 63 -2.29 4.84 13.06
N VAL A 64 -3.21 3.88 12.99
CA VAL A 64 -3.78 3.33 11.76
C VAL A 64 -5.30 3.34 11.87
N ALA A 65 -5.99 3.68 10.79
CA ALA A 65 -7.45 3.70 10.76
C ALA A 65 -7.97 3.17 9.42
N HIS A 66 -9.07 2.41 9.48
CA HIS A 66 -9.82 1.95 8.31
C HIS A 66 -11.20 2.60 8.33
N TYR A 67 -11.49 3.37 7.29
CA TYR A 67 -12.77 4.05 7.10
C TYR A 67 -13.55 3.38 5.98
N LYS A 68 -14.86 3.23 6.16
CA LYS A 68 -15.78 2.73 5.15
C LYS A 68 -16.88 3.75 4.94
N SER A 69 -17.12 4.14 3.70
CA SER A 69 -18.31 4.90 3.32
C SER A 69 -19.54 3.99 3.32
N ILE A 70 -20.64 4.47 3.87
CA ILE A 70 -21.93 3.76 3.96
C ILE A 70 -22.59 3.71 2.58
#